data_AF-A0A517U664-F1
#
_entry.id   AF-A0A517U664-F1
#
_cell.length_a   1.000
_cell.length_b   1.000
_cell.length_c   1.000
_cell.angle_alpha   90.00
_cell.angle_beta   90.00
_cell.angle_gamma   90.00
#
_symmetry.space_group_name_H-M   'P 1'
#
loop_
_entity.id
_entity.type
_entity.pdbx_description
1 polymer ?
#
loop_
_entity_poly.entity_id
_entity_poly.type
_entity_poly.pdbx_seq_one_letter_code
_entity_poly.pdbx_strand_id
1 'polypeptide(L)'
;MPSSSDDHLQRLEEIVAYLDGELSPEESARVEQRLAADENYRQQLQSIERAWLALDQLPQEYVDDRFSRTTMEMAVKAAATEVHERTIALPVVQRRRRLSSVLAACAAAALGFLVFRLAWQGPDRALLADLPVIDNVDVYTQIDSPEFLRSMQAELGDDLHELGGQPHVAPERVDRLRIVSHEDGRDEWLGQLNDEELTSLRSKFNRFRQLPAEEQQRLRRLHAEIAAAPDAEELQAAMLAYNEWLSGLPPARQFELRTMQPISERVRAVERWADDMRDDALLTLTDDELRRFIRKIRDPLAELQFDAARDVVKSDDMRKGNRGNGAMLNLPNAMARQVAAGMARPGEFQEAVLEALPERTHEKFKSLDPPQKIDRIMTWLRQSESLQGEVSQETLERFFAEELDAETRAELLSLPPDEMEKALRRMYRFQPGRGTGKAWAWGRGERGQGPGGREWRDGRGPKFGPGGPGGPGREPGGPGGPPGRKWDDGPGPGDQRFNGPPRFDGPGGPGDEPHPRWDGRGPRPGFDGDRRRPEDFGPPPPPPVEEPPAEQQPTPRVDDPEPSGK
;
A
#
# COMPACT_ATOMS: atom_id res chain seq x y z
N MET A 1 -31.74 20.49 -53.36
CA MET A 1 -32.27 21.45 -52.37
C MET A 1 -32.97 20.62 -51.31
N PRO A 2 -32.38 20.41 -50.12
CA PRO A 2 -33.12 19.80 -49.00
C PRO A 2 -34.33 20.67 -48.67
N SER A 3 -35.46 20.03 -48.36
CA SER A 3 -36.74 20.68 -48.11
C SER A 3 -36.67 21.45 -46.79
N SER A 4 -37.18 22.69 -46.76
CA SER A 4 -37.18 23.54 -45.55
C SER A 4 -37.86 22.91 -44.34
N SER A 5 -38.68 21.87 -44.55
CA SER A 5 -39.38 21.14 -43.49
C SER A 5 -38.49 20.15 -42.74
N ASP A 6 -37.53 19.51 -43.43
CA ASP A 6 -36.63 18.53 -42.82
C ASP A 6 -35.62 19.24 -41.90
N ASP A 7 -35.12 20.40 -42.34
CA ASP A 7 -34.27 21.28 -41.55
C ASP A 7 -34.96 21.78 -40.26
N HIS A 8 -36.28 21.91 -40.26
CA HIS A 8 -37.05 22.34 -39.08
C HIS A 8 -37.26 21.19 -38.09
N LEU A 9 -37.58 19.99 -38.58
CA LEU A 9 -37.72 18.78 -37.76
C LEU A 9 -36.39 18.42 -37.08
N GLN A 10 -35.28 18.47 -37.82
CA GLN A 10 -33.97 18.17 -37.27
C GLN A 10 -33.54 19.16 -36.19
N ARG A 11 -33.88 20.45 -36.34
CA ARG A 11 -33.65 21.47 -35.29
C ARG A 11 -34.49 21.23 -34.04
N LEU A 12 -35.74 20.81 -34.21
CA LEU A 12 -36.62 20.47 -33.08
C LEU A 12 -36.12 19.25 -32.33
N GLU A 13 -35.67 18.20 -33.03
CA GLU A 13 -35.08 17.02 -32.41
C GLU A 13 -33.83 17.37 -31.59
N GLU A 14 -32.92 18.19 -32.14
CA GLU A 14 -31.73 18.67 -31.41
C GLU A 14 -32.10 19.49 -30.16
N ILE A 15 -33.12 20.36 -30.24
CA ILE A 15 -33.58 21.16 -29.10
C ILE A 15 -34.24 20.29 -28.02
N VAL A 16 -35.03 19.29 -28.42
CA VAL A 16 -35.68 18.36 -27.48
C VAL A 16 -34.64 17.48 -26.80
N ALA A 17 -33.69 16.93 -27.54
CA ALA A 17 -32.57 16.15 -27.01
C ALA A 17 -31.64 16.96 -26.08
N TYR A 18 -31.57 18.28 -26.29
CA TYR A 18 -30.87 19.17 -25.37
C TYR A 18 -31.64 19.38 -24.06
N LEU A 19 -32.98 19.47 -24.13
CA LEU A 19 -33.86 19.67 -22.97
C LEU A 19 -34.04 18.41 -22.12
N ASP A 20 -34.00 17.21 -22.71
CA ASP A 20 -34.08 15.93 -21.99
C ASP A 20 -32.71 15.44 -21.46
N GLY A 21 -31.61 16.03 -21.95
CA GLY A 21 -30.24 15.73 -21.52
C GLY A 21 -29.61 14.53 -22.23
N GLU A 22 -30.15 14.07 -23.37
CA GLU A 22 -29.64 12.93 -24.12
C GLU A 22 -28.44 13.28 -25.05
N LEU A 23 -28.04 14.54 -25.15
CA LEU A 23 -26.88 14.97 -25.97
C LEU A 23 -25.53 14.71 -25.31
N SER A 24 -24.52 14.34 -26.12
CA SER A 24 -23.13 14.24 -25.66
C SER A 24 -22.53 15.63 -25.33
N PRO A 25 -21.43 15.71 -24.56
CA PRO A 25 -20.82 17.00 -24.19
C PRO A 25 -20.38 17.85 -25.39
N GLU A 26 -19.96 17.22 -26.50
CA GLU A 26 -19.56 17.91 -27.72
C GLU A 26 -20.77 18.44 -28.50
N GLU A 27 -21.90 17.73 -28.48
CA GLU A 27 -23.15 18.14 -29.13
C GLU A 27 -23.84 19.25 -28.33
N SER A 28 -23.84 19.16 -27.01
CA SER A 28 -24.33 20.20 -26.10
C SER A 28 -23.62 21.53 -26.36
N ALA A 29 -22.28 21.52 -26.48
CA ALA A 29 -21.50 22.72 -26.76
C ALA A 29 -21.85 23.36 -28.13
N ARG A 30 -22.19 22.53 -29.14
CA ARG A 30 -22.64 23.03 -30.45
C ARG A 30 -24.03 23.65 -30.39
N VAL A 31 -24.95 23.04 -29.64
CA VAL A 31 -26.30 23.58 -29.42
C VAL A 31 -26.23 24.91 -28.67
N GLU A 32 -25.40 25.01 -27.63
CA GLU A 32 -25.16 26.26 -26.88
C GLU A 32 -24.56 27.37 -27.76
N GLN A 33 -23.59 27.03 -28.60
CA GLN A 33 -23.02 27.98 -29.56
C GLN A 33 -24.07 28.47 -30.58
N ARG A 34 -24.97 27.58 -31.02
CA ARG A 34 -26.08 27.94 -31.92
C ARG A 34 -27.15 28.77 -31.23
N LEU A 35 -27.47 28.49 -29.97
CA LEU A 35 -28.34 29.33 -29.15
C LEU A 35 -27.76 30.74 -28.98
N ALA A 36 -26.44 30.88 -28.83
CA ALA A 36 -25.80 32.20 -28.76
C ALA A 36 -25.85 32.97 -30.08
N ALA A 37 -25.71 32.27 -31.22
CA ALA A 37 -25.57 32.90 -32.54
C ALA A 37 -26.88 33.10 -33.32
N ASP A 38 -27.88 32.24 -33.13
CA ASP A 38 -29.12 32.22 -33.93
C ASP A 38 -30.35 32.62 -33.10
N GLU A 39 -30.92 33.78 -33.45
CA GLU A 39 -32.13 34.31 -32.82
C GLU A 39 -33.38 33.44 -33.08
N ASN A 40 -33.51 32.84 -34.27
CA ASN A 40 -34.66 32.00 -34.60
C ASN A 40 -34.62 30.68 -33.80
N TYR A 41 -33.42 30.13 -33.62
CA TYR A 41 -33.21 28.94 -32.79
C TYR A 41 -33.55 29.19 -31.32
N ARG A 42 -33.23 30.38 -30.77
CA ARG A 42 -33.68 30.80 -29.43
C ARG A 42 -35.20 30.95 -29.33
N GLN A 43 -35.85 31.50 -30.35
CA GLN A 43 -37.31 31.62 -30.37
C GLN A 43 -38.02 30.26 -30.39
N GLN A 44 -37.43 29.25 -31.03
CA GLN A 44 -37.94 27.88 -31.03
C GLN A 44 -37.80 27.22 -29.67
N LEU A 45 -36.65 27.34 -28.99
CA LEU A 45 -36.49 26.87 -27.62
C LEU A 45 -37.52 27.50 -26.67
N GLN A 46 -37.69 28.83 -26.75
CA GLN A 46 -38.66 29.55 -25.92
C GLN A 46 -40.12 29.19 -26.22
N SER A 47 -40.45 28.78 -27.44
CA SER A 47 -41.82 28.38 -27.79
C SER A 47 -42.15 27.00 -27.21
N ILE A 48 -41.17 26.09 -27.21
CA ILE A 48 -41.27 24.76 -26.59
C ILE A 48 -41.38 24.89 -25.07
N GLU A 49 -40.52 25.68 -24.43
CA GLU A 49 -40.62 25.94 -22.98
C GLU A 49 -41.97 26.56 -22.60
N ARG A 50 -42.49 27.50 -23.40
CA ARG A 50 -43.83 28.07 -23.18
C ARG A 50 -44.95 27.03 -23.34
N ALA A 51 -44.84 26.11 -24.29
CA ALA A 51 -45.81 25.04 -24.47
C ALA A 51 -45.79 24.07 -23.27
N TRP A 52 -44.61 23.72 -22.76
CA TRP A 52 -44.46 22.90 -21.56
C TRP A 52 -45.01 23.59 -20.30
N LEU A 53 -44.69 24.87 -20.09
CA LEU A 53 -45.26 25.65 -19.00
C LEU A 53 -46.79 25.80 -19.10
N ALA A 54 -47.34 25.90 -20.31
CA ALA A 54 -48.77 25.95 -20.53
C ALA A 54 -49.45 24.61 -20.24
N LEU A 55 -48.80 23.48 -20.58
CA LEU A 55 -49.26 22.14 -20.21
C LEU A 55 -49.27 21.93 -18.70
N ASP A 56 -48.25 22.44 -18.00
CA ASP A 56 -48.13 22.31 -16.53
C ASP A 56 -49.15 23.20 -15.79
N GLN A 57 -49.62 24.28 -16.42
CA GLN A 57 -50.69 25.14 -15.91
C GLN A 57 -52.10 24.64 -16.23
N LEU A 58 -52.24 23.52 -16.95
CA LEU A 58 -53.56 22.94 -17.17
C LEU A 58 -54.14 22.49 -15.82
N PRO A 59 -55.35 22.93 -15.45
CA PRO A 59 -55.99 22.47 -14.24
C PRO A 59 -56.18 20.96 -14.33
N GLN A 60 -55.58 20.23 -13.40
CA GLN A 60 -55.94 18.84 -13.16
C GLN A 60 -57.33 18.83 -12.53
N GLU A 61 -58.37 18.73 -13.36
CA GLU A 61 -59.72 18.47 -12.89
C GLU A 61 -59.72 17.11 -12.18
N TYR A 62 -59.80 17.14 -10.85
CA TYR A 62 -60.16 15.97 -10.08
C TYR A 62 -61.58 15.59 -10.49
N VAL A 63 -61.67 14.55 -11.30
CA VAL A 63 -62.92 13.95 -11.72
C VAL A 63 -63.63 13.43 -10.47
N ASP A 64 -64.77 14.04 -10.14
CA ASP A 64 -65.59 13.68 -8.98
C ASP A 64 -66.01 12.20 -9.06
N ASP A 65 -66.09 11.52 -7.91
CA ASP A 65 -66.42 10.08 -7.76
C ASP A 65 -67.72 9.70 -8.47
N ARG A 66 -68.58 10.69 -8.72
CA ARG A 66 -69.83 10.56 -9.46
C ARG A 66 -69.62 10.23 -10.94
N PHE A 67 -68.58 10.73 -11.61
CA PHE A 67 -68.29 10.40 -13.02
C PHE A 67 -67.77 8.97 -13.15
N SER A 68 -66.91 8.54 -12.22
CA SER A 68 -66.47 7.15 -12.08
C SER A 68 -67.66 6.22 -11.84
N ARG A 69 -68.60 6.61 -10.97
CA ARG A 69 -69.84 5.85 -10.73
C ARG A 69 -70.75 5.79 -11.97
N THR A 70 -70.91 6.89 -12.69
CA THR A 70 -71.80 6.94 -13.86
C THR A 70 -71.21 6.20 -15.07
N THR A 71 -69.89 6.23 -15.24
CA THR A 71 -69.17 5.46 -16.27
C THR A 71 -69.17 3.97 -15.94
N MET A 72 -68.99 3.62 -14.65
CA MET A 72 -69.14 2.24 -14.19
C MET A 72 -70.57 1.75 -14.34
N GLU A 73 -71.59 2.57 -14.03
CA GLU A 73 -73.00 2.20 -14.21
C GLU A 73 -73.39 2.05 -15.68
N MET A 74 -72.88 2.89 -16.58
CA MET A 74 -73.04 2.71 -18.03
C MET A 74 -72.31 1.47 -18.55
N ALA A 75 -71.07 1.25 -18.12
CA ALA A 75 -70.29 0.07 -18.51
C ALA A 75 -70.93 -1.22 -17.99
N VAL A 76 -71.50 -1.19 -16.77
CA VAL A 76 -72.23 -2.31 -16.17
C VAL A 76 -73.58 -2.53 -16.86
N LYS A 77 -74.32 -1.47 -17.23
CA LYS A 77 -75.56 -1.61 -18.00
C LYS A 77 -75.31 -2.12 -19.42
N ALA A 78 -74.29 -1.61 -20.11
CA ALA A 78 -73.90 -2.05 -21.45
C ALA A 78 -73.42 -3.52 -21.43
N ALA A 79 -72.63 -3.89 -20.43
CA ALA A 79 -72.19 -5.27 -20.22
C ALA A 79 -73.36 -6.21 -19.86
N ALA A 80 -74.36 -5.75 -19.09
CA ALA A 80 -75.53 -6.56 -18.76
C ALA A 80 -76.42 -6.84 -19.99
N THR A 81 -76.58 -5.88 -20.90
CA THR A 81 -77.27 -6.09 -22.19
C THR A 81 -76.47 -6.98 -23.14
N GLU A 82 -75.15 -6.83 -23.23
CA GLU A 82 -74.30 -7.65 -24.10
C GLU A 82 -74.18 -9.10 -23.61
N VAL A 83 -74.25 -9.33 -22.30
CA VAL A 83 -74.25 -10.68 -21.69
C VAL A 83 -75.60 -11.38 -21.87
N HIS A 84 -76.71 -10.64 -21.90
CA HIS A 84 -78.05 -11.21 -22.14
C HIS A 84 -78.27 -11.59 -23.62
N GLU A 85 -77.67 -10.84 -24.56
CA GLU A 85 -77.72 -11.17 -26.00
C GLU A 85 -76.77 -12.31 -26.38
N ARG A 86 -75.62 -12.44 -25.71
CA ARG A 86 -74.64 -13.51 -25.99
C ARG A 86 -74.94 -14.85 -25.32
N THR A 87 -75.93 -14.95 -24.43
CA THR A 87 -76.24 -16.20 -23.72
C THR A 87 -77.20 -17.14 -24.47
N ILE A 88 -77.74 -16.76 -25.62
CA ILE A 88 -78.71 -17.59 -26.37
C ILE A 88 -78.06 -18.48 -27.45
N ALA A 89 -76.78 -18.28 -27.81
CA ALA A 89 -76.13 -19.14 -28.80
C ALA A 89 -74.65 -19.42 -28.50
N LEU A 90 -74.29 -20.71 -28.49
CA LEU A 90 -72.94 -21.31 -28.62
C LEU A 90 -72.19 -21.68 -27.32
N PRO A 91 -72.49 -22.84 -26.70
CA PRO A 91 -71.56 -23.44 -25.76
C PRO A 91 -70.49 -24.28 -26.49
N VAL A 92 -69.31 -24.42 -25.86
CA VAL A 92 -68.22 -25.39 -26.09
C VAL A 92 -66.92 -24.88 -26.77
N VAL A 93 -66.91 -24.02 -27.80
CA VAL A 93 -65.62 -23.70 -28.49
C VAL A 93 -64.78 -22.59 -27.81
N GLN A 94 -65.40 -21.59 -27.17
CA GLN A 94 -64.66 -20.44 -26.61
C GLN A 94 -63.98 -20.70 -25.25
N ARG A 95 -64.43 -21.72 -24.50
CA ARG A 95 -63.86 -22.06 -23.18
C ARG A 95 -62.45 -22.66 -23.28
N ARG A 96 -62.17 -23.43 -24.34
CA ARG A 96 -60.83 -24.01 -24.59
C ARG A 96 -59.79 -22.95 -24.93
N ARG A 97 -60.18 -21.90 -25.66
CA ARG A 97 -59.24 -20.87 -26.13
C ARG A 97 -58.77 -19.91 -25.04
N ARG A 98 -59.61 -19.65 -24.03
CA ARG A 98 -59.22 -18.86 -22.84
C ARG A 98 -58.37 -19.66 -21.85
N LEU A 99 -58.62 -20.96 -21.73
CA LEU A 99 -57.77 -21.84 -20.91
C LEU A 99 -56.38 -22.02 -21.54
N SER A 100 -56.28 -22.13 -22.86
CA SER A 100 -54.99 -22.24 -23.55
C SER A 100 -54.14 -20.97 -23.44
N SER A 101 -54.75 -19.78 -23.44
CA SER A 101 -54.00 -18.52 -23.30
C SER A 101 -53.45 -18.32 -21.88
N VAL A 102 -54.22 -18.70 -20.85
CA VAL A 102 -53.74 -18.64 -19.45
C VAL A 102 -52.61 -19.65 -19.23
N LEU A 103 -52.75 -20.88 -19.75
CA LEU A 103 -51.69 -21.88 -19.69
C LEU A 103 -50.42 -21.43 -20.43
N ALA A 104 -50.56 -20.80 -21.61
CA ALA A 104 -49.42 -20.28 -22.37
C ALA A 104 -48.71 -19.14 -21.62
N ALA A 105 -49.45 -18.23 -20.98
CA ALA A 105 -48.87 -17.16 -20.17
C ALA A 105 -48.15 -17.70 -18.93
N CYS A 106 -48.74 -18.68 -18.23
CA CYS A 106 -48.08 -19.35 -17.11
C CYS A 106 -46.84 -20.13 -17.54
N ALA A 107 -46.88 -20.81 -18.70
CA ALA A 107 -45.73 -21.51 -19.24
C ALA A 107 -44.60 -20.54 -19.63
N ALA A 108 -44.94 -19.39 -20.24
CA ALA A 108 -43.98 -18.35 -20.57
C ALA A 108 -43.37 -17.71 -19.31
N ALA A 109 -44.17 -17.46 -18.28
CA ALA A 109 -43.68 -16.97 -17.00
C ALA A 109 -42.79 -17.99 -16.28
N ALA A 110 -43.17 -19.28 -16.30
CA ALA A 110 -42.35 -20.36 -15.75
C ALA A 110 -41.04 -20.52 -16.52
N LEU A 111 -41.06 -20.48 -17.86
CA LEU A 111 -39.86 -20.48 -18.69
C LEU A 111 -38.98 -19.26 -18.44
N GLY A 112 -39.57 -18.06 -18.36
CA GLY A 112 -38.85 -16.83 -18.03
C GLY A 112 -38.20 -16.89 -16.65
N PHE A 113 -38.92 -17.39 -15.64
CA PHE A 113 -38.39 -17.63 -14.31
C PHE A 113 -37.27 -18.69 -14.30
N LEU A 114 -37.43 -19.76 -15.07
CA LEU A 114 -36.43 -20.82 -15.17
C LEU A 114 -35.16 -20.30 -15.85
N VAL A 115 -35.28 -19.56 -16.96
CA VAL A 115 -34.17 -18.89 -17.65
C VAL A 115 -33.48 -17.87 -16.74
N PHE A 116 -34.25 -17.04 -16.03
CA PHE A 116 -33.71 -16.07 -15.07
C PHE A 116 -32.96 -16.77 -13.93
N ARG A 117 -33.52 -17.84 -13.37
CA ARG A 117 -32.89 -18.62 -12.30
C ARG A 117 -31.61 -19.31 -12.77
N LEU A 118 -31.59 -19.85 -14.00
CA LEU A 118 -30.40 -20.46 -14.60
C LEU A 118 -29.32 -19.41 -14.93
N ALA A 119 -29.70 -18.23 -15.41
CA ALA A 119 -28.78 -17.15 -15.72
C ALA A 119 -28.19 -16.48 -14.46
N TRP A 120 -28.99 -16.32 -13.40
CA TRP A 120 -28.55 -15.69 -12.14
C TRP A 120 -27.69 -16.62 -11.26
N GLN A 121 -27.70 -17.94 -11.49
CA GLN A 121 -26.78 -18.88 -10.82
C GLN A 121 -25.37 -18.90 -11.43
N GLY A 122 -25.16 -18.28 -12.59
CA GLY A 122 -23.87 -18.24 -13.30
C GLY A 122 -22.79 -17.36 -12.65
N PRO A 123 -23.08 -16.13 -12.20
CA PRO A 123 -22.09 -15.23 -11.62
C PRO A 123 -21.50 -15.78 -10.32
N ASP A 124 -22.37 -16.26 -9.42
CA ASP A 124 -21.95 -16.73 -8.10
C ASP A 124 -21.08 -17.99 -8.19
N ARG A 125 -21.36 -18.89 -9.15
CA ARG A 125 -20.51 -20.07 -9.39
C ARG A 125 -19.12 -19.72 -9.92
N ALA A 126 -19.02 -18.75 -10.82
CA ALA A 126 -17.72 -18.29 -11.31
C ALA A 126 -16.91 -17.62 -10.19
N LEU A 127 -17.58 -16.86 -9.31
CA LEU A 127 -16.95 -16.25 -8.13
C LEU A 127 -16.48 -17.29 -7.12
N LEU A 128 -17.29 -18.31 -6.85
CA LEU A 128 -16.93 -19.41 -5.97
C LEU A 128 -15.79 -20.26 -6.56
N ALA A 129 -15.74 -20.44 -7.88
CA ALA A 129 -14.63 -21.12 -8.56
C ALA A 129 -13.31 -20.33 -8.44
N ASP A 130 -13.38 -19.01 -8.52
CA ASP A 130 -12.22 -18.12 -8.39
C ASP A 130 -11.84 -17.85 -6.92
N LEU A 131 -12.61 -18.33 -5.94
CA LEU A 131 -12.42 -18.02 -4.52
C LEU A 131 -11.01 -18.31 -3.98
N PRO A 132 -10.33 -19.43 -4.33
CA PRO A 132 -8.95 -19.68 -3.89
C PRO A 132 -7.97 -18.62 -4.37
N VAL A 133 -8.14 -18.19 -5.63
CA VAL A 133 -7.32 -17.18 -6.28
C VAL A 133 -7.63 -15.81 -5.71
N ILE A 134 -8.90 -15.51 -5.45
CA ILE A 134 -9.33 -14.24 -4.85
C ILE A 134 -8.79 -14.11 -3.43
N ASP A 135 -8.97 -15.11 -2.57
CA ASP A 135 -8.50 -15.06 -1.18
C ASP A 135 -6.97 -14.97 -1.08
N ASN A 136 -6.25 -15.44 -2.10
CA ASN A 136 -4.79 -15.43 -2.13
C ASN A 136 -4.21 -14.60 -3.27
N VAL A 137 -4.94 -13.57 -3.73
CA VAL A 137 -4.54 -12.75 -4.89
C VAL A 137 -3.16 -12.12 -4.72
N ASP A 138 -2.87 -11.63 -3.51
CA ASP A 138 -1.59 -10.98 -3.21
C ASP A 138 -0.43 -11.98 -3.18
N VAL A 139 -0.72 -13.27 -2.96
CA VAL A 139 0.24 -14.38 -2.97
C VAL A 139 0.53 -14.80 -4.41
N TYR A 140 -0.51 -15.08 -5.19
CA TYR A 140 -0.39 -15.51 -6.58
C TYR A 140 0.28 -14.48 -7.48
N THR A 141 0.11 -13.18 -7.20
CA THR A 141 0.78 -12.11 -7.95
C THR A 141 2.30 -12.06 -7.75
N GLN A 142 2.84 -12.72 -6.71
CA GLN A 142 4.29 -12.78 -6.45
C GLN A 142 5.00 -13.90 -7.21
N ILE A 143 4.23 -14.85 -7.74
CA ILE A 143 4.73 -16.08 -8.31
C ILE A 143 4.43 -16.09 -9.80
N ASP A 144 5.48 -16.36 -10.57
CA ASP A 144 5.39 -16.37 -12.03
C ASP A 144 5.08 -17.78 -12.55
N SER A 145 5.63 -18.82 -11.90
CA SER A 145 5.44 -20.21 -12.34
C SER A 145 5.58 -21.23 -11.20
N PRO A 146 4.99 -22.44 -11.35
CA PRO A 146 5.17 -23.54 -10.39
C PRO A 146 6.62 -24.04 -10.29
N GLU A 147 7.40 -23.94 -11.37
CA GLU A 147 8.81 -24.38 -11.40
C GLU A 147 9.69 -23.56 -10.45
N PHE A 148 9.35 -22.29 -10.23
CA PHE A 148 10.04 -21.47 -9.24
C PHE A 148 9.85 -22.03 -7.83
N LEU A 149 8.63 -22.44 -7.48
CA LEU A 149 8.32 -23.05 -6.19
C LEU A 149 9.05 -24.38 -6.02
N ARG A 150 9.06 -25.24 -7.05
CA ARG A 150 9.82 -26.50 -7.03
C ARG A 150 11.32 -26.27 -6.90
N SER A 151 11.87 -25.28 -7.60
CA SER A 151 13.30 -24.93 -7.50
C SER A 151 13.64 -24.44 -6.11
N MET A 152 12.76 -23.64 -5.50
CA MET A 152 12.94 -23.16 -4.13
C MET A 152 12.89 -24.30 -3.13
N GLN A 153 11.94 -25.23 -3.28
CA GLN A 153 11.85 -26.40 -2.43
C GLN A 153 13.05 -27.34 -2.60
N ALA A 154 13.57 -27.49 -3.82
CA ALA A 154 14.75 -28.33 -4.08
C ALA A 154 16.04 -27.75 -3.48
N GLU A 155 16.21 -26.43 -3.49
CA GLU A 155 17.41 -25.77 -2.96
C GLU A 155 17.33 -25.55 -1.44
N LEU A 156 16.17 -25.13 -0.91
CA LEU A 156 16.01 -24.82 0.52
C LEU A 156 15.55 -26.02 1.35
N GLY A 157 14.91 -27.02 0.75
CA GLY A 157 14.42 -28.22 1.46
C GLY A 157 13.56 -27.88 2.68
N ASP A 158 13.94 -28.41 3.83
CA ASP A 158 13.25 -28.21 5.11
C ASP A 158 13.38 -26.76 5.63
N ASP A 159 14.43 -26.03 5.26
CA ASP A 159 14.68 -24.64 5.68
C ASP A 159 13.65 -23.67 5.06
N LEU A 160 12.90 -24.13 4.05
CA LEU A 160 11.81 -23.38 3.44
C LEU A 160 10.72 -23.02 4.46
N HIS A 161 10.46 -23.92 5.42
CA HIS A 161 9.51 -23.68 6.50
C HIS A 161 10.02 -22.66 7.53
N GLU A 162 11.34 -22.40 7.54
CA GLU A 162 12.01 -21.44 8.41
C GLU A 162 12.26 -20.07 7.76
N LEU A 163 11.86 -19.88 6.49
CA LEU A 163 12.00 -18.61 5.77
C LEU A 163 11.30 -17.45 6.49
N GLY A 164 10.10 -17.67 7.02
CA GLY A 164 9.46 -16.69 7.89
C GLY A 164 10.13 -16.76 9.25
N GLY A 165 10.83 -15.70 9.68
CA GLY A 165 11.43 -15.63 11.04
C GLY A 165 10.43 -15.76 12.21
N GLN A 166 9.16 -16.01 11.93
CA GLN A 166 8.14 -16.54 12.83
C GLN A 166 7.95 -18.02 12.48
N PRO A 167 8.12 -18.95 13.44
CA PRO A 167 7.96 -20.36 13.15
C PRO A 167 6.53 -20.60 12.66
N HIS A 168 6.43 -21.21 11.49
CA HIS A 168 5.21 -21.68 10.81
C HIS A 168 4.45 -20.62 10.00
N VAL A 169 4.26 -20.89 8.71
CA VAL A 169 2.98 -20.57 8.06
C VAL A 169 1.91 -21.12 8.99
N ALA A 170 1.10 -20.27 9.63
CA ALA A 170 0.09 -20.74 10.56
C ALA A 170 -0.66 -21.90 9.89
N PRO A 171 -0.72 -23.11 10.50
CA PRO A 171 -1.41 -24.26 9.92
C PRO A 171 -2.81 -23.88 9.39
N GLU A 172 -3.44 -22.95 10.10
CA GLU A 172 -4.70 -22.28 9.76
C GLU A 172 -4.74 -21.67 8.34
N ARG A 173 -3.64 -21.08 7.82
CA ARG A 173 -3.59 -20.50 6.47
C ARG A 173 -3.53 -21.57 5.38
N VAL A 174 -2.76 -22.63 5.60
CA VAL A 174 -2.70 -23.78 4.69
C VAL A 174 -4.05 -24.49 4.67
N ASP A 175 -4.62 -24.72 5.85
CA ASP A 175 -5.95 -25.32 6.00
C ASP A 175 -7.04 -24.44 5.38
N ARG A 176 -6.98 -23.11 5.56
CA ARG A 176 -7.88 -22.17 4.87
C ARG A 176 -7.77 -22.30 3.36
N LEU A 177 -6.56 -22.30 2.80
CA LEU A 177 -6.37 -22.46 1.36
C LEU A 177 -6.91 -23.81 0.87
N ARG A 178 -6.71 -24.89 1.64
CA ARG A 178 -7.24 -26.22 1.34
C ARG A 178 -8.77 -26.21 1.32
N ILE A 179 -9.41 -25.68 2.36
CA ILE A 179 -10.88 -25.58 2.47
C ILE A 179 -11.44 -24.79 1.29
N VAL A 180 -10.85 -23.64 0.99
CA VAL A 180 -11.32 -22.78 -0.10
C VAL A 180 -11.06 -23.42 -1.47
N SER A 181 -10.02 -24.24 -1.62
CA SER A 181 -9.71 -24.95 -2.88
C SER A 181 -10.70 -26.06 -3.21
N HIS A 182 -11.28 -26.75 -2.22
CA HIS A 182 -12.27 -27.79 -2.45
C HIS A 182 -13.70 -27.24 -2.61
N GLU A 183 -14.47 -27.76 -3.57
CA GLU A 183 -15.82 -27.24 -3.88
C GLU A 183 -16.82 -27.43 -2.72
N ASP A 184 -16.74 -28.54 -1.99
CA ASP A 184 -17.74 -28.94 -1.00
C ASP A 184 -17.74 -28.08 0.29
N GLY A 185 -16.69 -27.29 0.54
CA GLY A 185 -16.51 -26.53 1.80
C GLY A 185 -16.65 -25.01 1.70
N ARG A 186 -16.77 -24.44 0.49
CA ARG A 186 -16.70 -22.98 0.29
C ARG A 186 -17.87 -22.22 0.91
N ASP A 187 -19.09 -22.73 0.73
CA ASP A 187 -20.30 -22.07 1.23
C ASP A 187 -20.35 -22.08 2.76
N GLU A 188 -19.94 -23.19 3.39
CA GLU A 188 -19.85 -23.29 4.85
C GLU A 188 -18.78 -22.35 5.40
N TRP A 189 -17.60 -22.30 4.77
CA TRP A 189 -16.53 -21.38 5.14
C TRP A 189 -16.96 -19.92 5.05
N LEU A 190 -17.61 -19.52 3.95
CA LEU A 190 -18.15 -18.17 3.78
C LEU A 190 -19.18 -17.80 4.86
N GLY A 191 -19.97 -18.77 5.31
CA GLY A 191 -20.95 -18.59 6.39
C GLY A 191 -20.33 -18.44 7.78
N GLN A 192 -19.07 -18.84 7.98
CA GLN A 192 -18.34 -18.72 9.25
C GLN A 192 -17.53 -17.42 9.37
N LEU A 193 -17.32 -16.70 8.25
CA LEU A 193 -16.53 -15.47 8.25
C LEU A 193 -17.21 -14.36 9.06
N ASN A 194 -16.41 -13.64 9.84
CA ASN A 194 -16.88 -12.43 10.53
C ASN A 194 -16.86 -11.20 9.60
N ASP A 195 -17.39 -10.07 10.09
CA ASP A 195 -17.49 -8.82 9.31
C ASP A 195 -16.13 -8.27 8.84
N GLU A 196 -15.08 -8.45 9.63
CA GLU A 196 -13.71 -8.01 9.30
C GLU A 196 -13.12 -8.87 8.17
N GLU A 197 -13.28 -10.19 8.26
CA GLU A 197 -12.83 -11.13 7.24
C GLU A 197 -13.57 -10.97 5.92
N LEU A 198 -14.89 -10.76 5.96
CA LEU A 198 -15.69 -10.46 4.77
C LEU A 198 -15.25 -9.14 4.12
N THR A 199 -14.91 -8.13 4.92
CA THR A 199 -14.39 -6.86 4.41
C THR A 199 -13.03 -7.06 3.73
N SER A 200 -12.15 -7.84 4.35
CA SER A 200 -10.85 -8.22 3.76
C SER A 200 -11.02 -8.97 2.45
N LEU A 201 -11.88 -10.00 2.41
CA LEU A 201 -12.19 -10.78 1.21
C LEU A 201 -12.75 -9.91 0.08
N ARG A 202 -13.66 -8.97 0.41
CA ARG A 202 -14.19 -7.99 -0.55
C ARG A 202 -13.10 -7.08 -1.10
N SER A 203 -12.15 -6.64 -0.27
CA SER A 203 -11.00 -5.88 -0.71
C SER A 203 -10.13 -6.68 -1.68
N LYS A 204 -9.86 -7.96 -1.38
CA LYS A 204 -9.10 -8.86 -2.26
C LYS A 204 -9.82 -9.09 -3.59
N PHE A 205 -11.13 -9.31 -3.56
CA PHE A 205 -11.96 -9.43 -4.76
C PHE A 205 -11.88 -8.18 -5.66
N ASN A 206 -11.97 -7.00 -5.07
CA ASN A 206 -11.83 -5.75 -5.81
C ASN A 206 -10.43 -5.62 -6.45
N ARG A 207 -9.37 -5.99 -5.73
CA ARG A 207 -7.99 -6.03 -6.29
C ARG A 207 -7.91 -6.99 -7.48
N PHE A 208 -8.42 -8.21 -7.33
CA PHE A 208 -8.45 -9.21 -8.41
C PHE A 208 -9.19 -8.68 -9.65
N ARG A 209 -10.35 -8.04 -9.48
CA ARG A 209 -11.12 -7.45 -10.59
C ARG A 209 -10.44 -6.27 -11.28
N GLN A 210 -9.58 -5.54 -10.58
CA GLN A 210 -8.82 -4.42 -11.14
C GLN A 210 -7.62 -4.90 -11.98
N LEU A 211 -7.21 -6.16 -11.85
CA LEU A 211 -6.15 -6.74 -12.68
C LEU A 211 -6.62 -6.86 -14.16
N PRO A 212 -5.71 -6.72 -15.14
CA PRO A 212 -6.01 -7.02 -16.54
C PRO A 212 -6.54 -8.45 -16.71
N ALA A 213 -7.43 -8.66 -17.68
CA ALA A 213 -8.04 -9.98 -17.92
C ALA A 213 -7.01 -11.09 -18.18
N GLU A 214 -5.90 -10.76 -18.84
CA GLU A 214 -4.79 -11.69 -19.07
C GLU A 214 -4.13 -12.11 -17.76
N GLU A 215 -3.93 -11.17 -16.84
CA GLU A 215 -3.33 -11.43 -15.53
C GLU A 215 -4.28 -12.26 -14.66
N GLN A 216 -5.59 -11.95 -14.63
CA GLN A 216 -6.58 -12.78 -13.94
C GLN A 216 -6.54 -14.23 -14.46
N GLN A 217 -6.47 -14.42 -15.78
CA GLN A 217 -6.37 -15.75 -16.37
C GLN A 217 -5.03 -16.43 -16.09
N ARG A 218 -3.93 -15.67 -15.96
CA ARG A 218 -2.64 -16.18 -15.49
C ARG A 218 -2.75 -16.74 -14.08
N LEU A 219 -3.34 -15.98 -13.15
CA LEU A 219 -3.49 -16.42 -11.75
C LEU A 219 -4.38 -17.66 -11.64
N ARG A 220 -5.49 -17.73 -12.41
CA ARG A 220 -6.34 -18.93 -12.48
C ARG A 220 -5.58 -20.16 -12.99
N ARG A 221 -4.79 -20.00 -14.06
CA ARG A 221 -3.96 -21.09 -14.61
C ARG A 221 -2.91 -21.55 -13.61
N LEU A 222 -2.21 -20.60 -12.98
CA LEU A 222 -1.21 -20.90 -11.95
C LEU A 222 -1.81 -21.69 -10.78
N HIS A 223 -2.98 -21.29 -10.28
CA HIS A 223 -3.70 -22.04 -9.25
C HIS A 223 -4.07 -23.45 -9.72
N ALA A 224 -4.63 -23.59 -10.93
CA ALA A 224 -4.99 -24.90 -11.49
C ALA A 224 -3.78 -25.83 -11.67
N GLU A 225 -2.64 -25.28 -12.13
CA GLU A 225 -1.39 -26.03 -12.28
C GLU A 225 -0.83 -26.49 -10.93
N ILE A 226 -0.85 -25.63 -9.91
CA ILE A 226 -0.43 -25.99 -8.55
C ILE A 226 -1.37 -27.03 -7.94
N ALA A 227 -2.69 -26.86 -8.08
CA ALA A 227 -3.69 -27.75 -7.50
C ALA A 227 -3.74 -29.14 -8.17
N ALA A 228 -3.42 -29.23 -9.46
CA ALA A 228 -3.37 -30.49 -10.20
C ALA A 228 -2.04 -31.25 -10.03
N ALA A 229 -1.04 -30.63 -9.40
CA ALA A 229 0.27 -31.22 -9.22
C ALA A 229 0.27 -32.33 -8.16
N PRO A 230 1.08 -33.41 -8.30
CA PRO A 230 1.17 -34.46 -7.28
C PRO A 230 1.75 -33.93 -5.96
N ASP A 231 2.55 -32.88 -6.04
CA ASP A 231 3.20 -32.13 -4.96
C ASP A 231 2.39 -30.90 -4.51
N ALA A 232 1.07 -30.84 -4.79
CA ALA A 232 0.24 -29.66 -4.56
C ALA A 232 0.31 -29.10 -3.13
N GLU A 233 0.28 -29.96 -2.11
CA GLU A 233 0.33 -29.50 -0.71
C GLU A 233 1.65 -28.81 -0.37
N GLU A 234 2.77 -29.38 -0.84
CA GLU A 234 4.11 -28.85 -0.64
C GLU A 234 4.28 -27.51 -1.38
N LEU A 235 3.80 -27.42 -2.63
CA LEU A 235 3.83 -26.19 -3.41
C LEU A 235 2.98 -25.07 -2.80
N GLN A 236 1.81 -25.40 -2.26
CA GLN A 236 0.95 -24.44 -1.57
C GLN A 236 1.61 -23.91 -0.29
N ALA A 237 2.21 -24.80 0.51
CA ALA A 237 2.96 -24.42 1.70
C ALA A 237 4.18 -23.54 1.35
N ALA A 238 4.96 -23.93 0.33
CA ALA A 238 6.09 -23.18 -0.19
C ALA A 238 5.69 -21.77 -0.64
N MET A 239 4.60 -21.66 -1.39
CA MET A 239 4.04 -20.40 -1.86
C MET A 239 3.68 -19.45 -0.70
N LEU A 240 3.02 -19.97 0.33
CA LEU A 240 2.62 -19.18 1.51
C LEU A 240 3.83 -18.76 2.34
N ALA A 241 4.80 -19.66 2.56
CA ALA A 241 6.03 -19.37 3.28
C ALA A 241 6.86 -18.29 2.57
N TYR A 242 6.99 -18.41 1.25
CA TYR A 242 7.67 -17.42 0.44
C TYR A 242 7.01 -16.03 0.53
N ASN A 243 5.68 -15.98 0.44
CA ASN A 243 4.96 -14.70 0.53
C ASN A 243 5.11 -14.04 1.91
N GLU A 244 5.03 -14.83 2.98
CA GLU A 244 5.22 -14.34 4.35
C GLU A 244 6.61 -13.70 4.50
N TRP A 245 7.66 -14.43 4.09
CA TRP A 245 9.02 -13.91 4.10
C TRP A 245 9.19 -12.66 3.22
N LEU A 246 8.65 -12.69 2.01
CA LEU A 246 8.74 -11.58 1.05
C LEU A 246 8.06 -10.32 1.61
N SER A 247 6.95 -10.47 2.35
CA SER A 247 6.23 -9.35 2.98
C SER A 247 7.06 -8.62 4.04
N GLY A 248 8.00 -9.33 4.69
CA GLY A 248 8.96 -8.76 5.63
C GLY A 248 10.09 -7.95 4.97
N LEU A 249 10.28 -8.08 3.65
CA LEU A 249 11.31 -7.34 2.93
C LEU A 249 10.87 -5.92 2.55
N PRO A 250 11.79 -4.94 2.50
CA PRO A 250 11.50 -3.61 1.96
C PRO A 250 11.02 -3.67 0.50
N PRO A 251 10.12 -2.76 0.06
CA PRO A 251 9.55 -2.80 -1.30
C PRO A 251 10.59 -2.81 -2.42
N ALA A 252 11.75 -2.16 -2.23
CA ALA A 252 12.83 -2.17 -3.21
C ALA A 252 13.42 -3.57 -3.43
N ARG A 253 13.62 -4.34 -2.35
CA ARG A 253 14.12 -5.73 -2.42
C ARG A 253 13.06 -6.67 -3.02
N GLN A 254 11.78 -6.46 -2.70
CA GLN A 254 10.69 -7.22 -3.30
C GLN A 254 10.66 -7.03 -4.82
N PHE A 255 10.79 -5.78 -5.29
CA PHE A 255 10.84 -5.47 -6.72
C PHE A 255 12.06 -6.12 -7.40
N GLU A 256 13.24 -6.02 -6.77
CA GLU A 256 14.48 -6.62 -7.27
C GLU A 256 14.28 -8.12 -7.54
N LEU A 257 13.77 -8.88 -6.55
CA LEU A 257 13.50 -10.32 -6.70
C LEU A 257 12.52 -10.65 -7.82
N ARG A 258 11.46 -9.86 -8.00
CA ARG A 258 10.49 -10.07 -9.09
C ARG A 258 11.12 -9.87 -10.47
N THR A 259 12.11 -8.98 -10.56
CA THR A 259 12.81 -8.69 -11.83
C THR A 259 14.01 -9.58 -12.09
N MET A 260 14.50 -10.32 -11.09
CA MET A 260 15.66 -11.21 -11.24
C MET A 260 15.36 -12.36 -12.18
N GLN A 261 16.24 -12.53 -13.17
CA GLN A 261 16.26 -13.65 -14.11
C GLN A 261 17.72 -14.08 -14.30
N PRO A 262 18.02 -15.39 -14.36
CA PRO A 262 17.10 -16.53 -14.39
C PRO A 262 16.52 -16.93 -13.02
N ILE A 263 15.51 -17.82 -13.01
CA ILE A 263 14.87 -18.36 -11.81
C ILE A 263 15.88 -18.85 -10.76
N SER A 264 16.97 -19.50 -11.19
CA SER A 264 18.01 -20.00 -10.29
C SER A 264 18.77 -18.89 -9.55
N GLU A 265 18.96 -17.72 -10.17
CA GLU A 265 19.58 -16.57 -9.50
C GLU A 265 18.64 -15.98 -8.45
N ARG A 266 17.34 -15.91 -8.77
CA ARG A 266 16.31 -15.47 -7.83
C ARG A 266 16.26 -16.39 -6.60
N VAL A 267 16.28 -17.73 -6.78
CA VAL A 267 16.27 -18.69 -5.67
C VAL A 267 17.51 -18.52 -4.77
N ARG A 268 18.71 -18.38 -5.35
CA ARG A 268 19.94 -18.11 -4.58
C ARG A 268 19.91 -16.76 -3.85
N ALA A 269 19.24 -15.75 -4.42
CA ALA A 269 19.07 -14.48 -3.74
C ALA A 269 18.12 -14.61 -2.55
N VAL A 270 17.04 -15.39 -2.70
CA VAL A 270 16.11 -15.71 -1.60
C VAL A 270 16.85 -16.42 -0.46
N GLU A 271 17.60 -17.48 -0.76
CA GLU A 271 18.40 -18.22 0.22
C GLU A 271 19.34 -17.29 1.00
N ARG A 272 20.21 -16.55 0.30
CA ARG A 272 21.16 -15.63 0.93
C ARG A 272 20.48 -14.57 1.79
N TRP A 273 19.41 -13.96 1.29
CA TRP A 273 18.72 -12.91 2.04
C TRP A 273 17.93 -13.46 3.22
N ALA A 274 17.41 -14.68 3.12
CA ALA A 274 16.78 -15.35 4.23
C ALA A 274 17.81 -15.71 5.32
N ASP A 275 18.99 -16.20 4.94
CA ASP A 275 20.11 -16.43 5.86
C ASP A 275 20.52 -15.12 6.55
N ASP A 276 20.72 -14.05 5.78
CA ASP A 276 21.05 -12.72 6.32
C ASP A 276 19.98 -12.23 7.31
N MET A 277 18.70 -12.46 7.01
CA MET A 277 17.60 -12.10 7.91
C MET A 277 17.53 -12.97 9.16
N ARG A 278 17.75 -14.29 9.05
CA ARG A 278 17.82 -15.21 10.20
C ARG A 278 18.98 -14.82 11.11
N ASP A 279 20.12 -14.51 10.52
CA ASP A 279 21.31 -14.00 11.21
C ASP A 279 21.04 -12.66 11.92
N ASP A 280 20.37 -11.73 11.25
CA ASP A 280 19.96 -10.46 11.85
C ASP A 280 18.93 -10.64 12.97
N ALA A 281 18.00 -11.58 12.82
CA ALA A 281 17.01 -11.92 13.85
C ALA A 281 17.68 -12.50 15.10
N LEU A 282 18.69 -13.37 14.95
CA LEU A 282 19.51 -13.84 16.05
C LEU A 282 20.19 -12.69 16.79
N LEU A 283 20.64 -11.65 16.08
CA LEU A 283 21.29 -10.47 16.66
C LEU A 283 20.29 -9.38 17.10
N THR A 284 18.99 -9.61 16.94
CA THR A 284 17.96 -8.67 17.40
C THR A 284 17.66 -8.94 18.87
N LEU A 285 17.84 -7.89 19.69
CA LEU A 285 17.57 -7.93 21.12
C LEU A 285 16.16 -7.42 21.36
N THR A 286 15.40 -8.13 22.19
CA THR A 286 14.13 -7.62 22.74
C THR A 286 14.37 -6.40 23.63
N ASP A 287 13.35 -5.60 23.91
CA ASP A 287 13.50 -4.40 24.75
C ASP A 287 14.12 -4.70 26.12
N ASP A 288 13.75 -5.81 26.76
CA ASP A 288 14.28 -6.21 28.06
C ASP A 288 15.71 -6.73 27.97
N GLU A 289 16.05 -7.44 26.90
CA GLU A 289 17.43 -7.86 26.63
C GLU A 289 18.31 -6.66 26.31
N LEU A 290 17.79 -5.68 25.57
CA LEU A 290 18.48 -4.45 25.27
C LEU A 290 18.72 -3.62 26.53
N ARG A 291 17.71 -3.48 27.41
CA ARG A 291 17.87 -2.84 28.73
C ARG A 291 18.91 -3.55 29.60
N ARG A 292 18.91 -4.90 29.59
CA ARG A 292 19.89 -5.71 30.31
C ARG A 292 21.29 -5.52 29.74
N PHE A 293 21.39 -5.51 28.42
CA PHE A 293 22.62 -5.32 27.67
C PHE A 293 23.27 -4.00 28.09
N ILE A 294 22.55 -2.88 27.94
CA ILE A 294 23.03 -1.54 28.31
C ILE A 294 23.43 -1.45 29.76
N ARG A 295 22.65 -2.02 30.69
CA ARG A 295 22.96 -2.00 32.12
C ARG A 295 24.31 -2.65 32.40
N LYS A 296 24.59 -3.79 31.77
CA LYS A 296 25.84 -4.53 31.96
C LYS A 296 27.03 -3.85 31.28
N ILE A 297 26.86 -3.30 30.08
CA ILE A 297 27.96 -2.65 29.35
C ILE A 297 28.21 -1.20 29.79
N ARG A 298 27.36 -0.61 30.65
CA ARG A 298 27.42 0.80 31.03
C ARG A 298 28.76 1.21 31.60
N ASP A 299 29.26 0.48 32.59
CA ASP A 299 30.47 0.87 33.30
C ASP A 299 31.73 0.70 32.40
N PRO A 300 31.90 -0.43 31.68
CA PRO A 300 32.95 -0.56 30.65
C PRO A 300 32.85 0.49 29.53
N LEU A 301 31.63 0.84 29.11
CA LEU A 301 31.40 1.86 28.09
C LEU A 301 31.74 3.27 28.59
N ALA A 302 31.47 3.58 29.86
CA ALA A 302 31.79 4.88 30.46
C ALA A 302 33.31 5.13 30.48
N GLU A 303 34.11 4.10 30.71
CA GLU A 303 35.57 4.18 30.62
C GLU A 303 36.03 4.52 29.20
N LEU A 304 35.49 3.84 28.19
CA LEU A 304 35.77 4.13 26.78
C LEU A 304 35.31 5.54 26.37
N GLN A 305 34.17 6.00 26.88
CA GLN A 305 33.66 7.36 26.64
C GLN A 305 34.57 8.43 27.25
N PHE A 306 35.09 8.19 28.46
CA PHE A 306 36.05 9.09 29.10
C PHE A 306 37.34 9.20 28.30
N ASP A 307 37.86 8.06 27.81
CA ASP A 307 39.03 8.02 26.94
C ASP A 307 38.78 8.72 25.59
N ALA A 308 37.60 8.53 24.98
CA ALA A 308 37.19 9.23 23.77
C ALA A 308 37.15 10.75 23.95
N ALA A 309 36.55 11.22 25.05
CA ALA A 309 36.46 12.64 25.38
C ALA A 309 37.86 13.25 25.57
N ARG A 310 38.76 12.53 26.26
CA ARG A 310 40.16 12.94 26.44
C ARG A 310 40.88 13.06 25.10
N ASP A 311 40.64 12.14 24.17
CA ASP A 311 41.28 12.16 22.84
C ASP A 311 40.77 13.32 21.98
N VAL A 312 39.47 13.64 22.03
CA VAL A 312 38.90 14.81 21.37
C VAL A 312 39.55 16.09 21.90
N VAL A 313 39.62 16.25 23.23
CA VAL A 313 40.26 17.43 23.87
C VAL A 313 41.73 17.57 23.46
N LYS A 314 42.50 16.47 23.49
CA LYS A 314 43.91 16.47 23.06
C LYS A 314 44.08 16.84 21.58
N SER A 315 43.17 16.38 20.71
CA SER A 315 43.21 16.67 19.27
C SER A 315 42.86 18.13 18.95
N ASP A 316 41.97 18.75 19.75
CA ASP A 316 41.53 20.13 19.57
C ASP A 316 42.59 21.14 20.08
N ASP A 317 43.33 20.79 21.14
CA ASP A 317 44.45 21.60 21.64
C ASP A 317 45.62 21.72 20.65
N MET A 318 45.77 20.78 19.70
CA MET A 318 46.74 20.90 18.60
C MET A 318 46.27 21.83 17.48
N ARG A 319 44.97 22.14 17.36
CA ARG A 319 44.39 22.96 16.29
C ARG A 319 43.97 24.34 16.83
N LYS A 320 44.97 25.12 17.26
CA LYS A 320 44.87 26.45 17.92
C LYS A 320 44.11 27.58 17.18
N GLY A 321 43.28 27.31 16.16
CA GLY A 321 42.71 28.35 15.29
C GLY A 321 41.18 28.46 15.18
N ASN A 322 40.39 27.45 15.53
CA ASN A 322 38.94 27.48 15.22
C ASN A 322 38.09 26.84 16.32
N ARG A 323 38.01 27.52 17.47
CA ARG A 323 37.23 27.09 18.63
C ARG A 323 35.79 27.57 18.48
N GLY A 324 34.85 26.64 18.33
CA GLY A 324 33.43 26.97 18.36
C GLY A 324 32.53 25.74 18.29
N ASN A 325 32.53 25.03 17.16
CA ASN A 325 31.51 24.00 16.90
C ASN A 325 32.05 22.63 16.44
N GLY A 326 33.36 22.48 16.18
CA GLY A 326 33.91 21.25 15.58
C GLY A 326 34.07 20.05 16.53
N ALA A 327 34.26 20.29 17.83
CA ALA A 327 34.53 19.24 18.81
C ALA A 327 33.33 18.32 19.06
N MET A 328 32.10 18.87 19.09
CA MET A 328 30.88 18.07 19.31
C MET A 328 30.52 17.19 18.10
N LEU A 329 30.78 17.66 16.88
CA LEU A 329 30.48 16.91 15.65
C LEU A 329 31.33 15.63 15.52
N ASN A 330 32.49 15.56 16.20
CA ASN A 330 33.42 14.44 16.10
C ASN A 330 33.31 13.41 17.24
N LEU A 331 32.49 13.68 18.27
CA LEU A 331 32.33 12.79 19.41
C LEU A 331 31.80 11.39 19.02
N PRO A 332 30.80 11.25 18.10
CA PRO A 332 30.36 9.94 17.64
C PRO A 332 31.47 9.13 16.96
N ASN A 333 32.30 9.80 16.15
CA ASN A 333 33.44 9.16 15.46
C ASN A 333 34.58 8.81 16.42
N ALA A 334 34.78 9.58 17.49
CA ALA A 334 35.72 9.23 18.55
C ALA A 334 35.21 8.03 19.37
N MET A 335 33.91 7.98 19.66
CA MET A 335 33.30 6.87 20.39
C MET A 335 33.35 5.57 19.59
N ALA A 336 33.02 5.58 18.30
CA ALA A 336 33.17 4.42 17.42
C ALA A 336 34.62 3.89 17.37
N ARG A 337 35.62 4.78 17.37
CA ARG A 337 37.04 4.39 17.42
C ARG A 337 37.44 3.75 18.75
N GLN A 338 36.92 4.24 19.87
CA GLN A 338 37.22 3.64 21.18
C GLN A 338 36.51 2.30 21.36
N VAL A 339 35.26 2.16 20.91
CA VAL A 339 34.58 0.86 20.84
C VAL A 339 35.37 -0.10 19.95
N ALA A 340 35.88 0.37 18.81
CA ALA A 340 36.74 -0.44 17.94
C ALA A 340 38.02 -0.91 18.66
N ALA A 341 38.69 -0.01 19.39
CA ALA A 341 39.89 -0.33 20.15
C ALA A 341 39.60 -1.32 21.29
N GLY A 342 38.47 -1.17 21.99
CA GLY A 342 38.01 -2.08 23.03
C GLY A 342 37.59 -3.45 22.50
N MET A 343 37.06 -3.53 21.28
CA MET A 343 36.69 -4.79 20.62
C MET A 343 37.86 -5.50 19.94
N ALA A 344 38.92 -4.79 19.56
CA ALA A 344 40.09 -5.36 18.89
C ALA A 344 41.07 -6.05 19.85
N ARG A 345 40.94 -5.83 21.16
CA ARG A 345 41.77 -6.43 22.18
C ARG A 345 40.91 -7.37 23.03
N PRO A 346 41.28 -8.66 23.17
CA PRO A 346 40.69 -9.51 24.20
C PRO A 346 40.85 -8.81 25.55
N GLY A 347 39.75 -8.46 26.19
CA GLY A 347 39.75 -7.64 27.39
C GLY A 347 38.35 -7.43 27.96
N GLU A 348 38.28 -6.70 29.06
CA GLU A 348 37.07 -6.56 29.90
C GLU A 348 35.85 -6.07 29.12
N PHE A 349 36.04 -5.19 28.12
CA PHE A 349 34.93 -4.69 27.32
C PHE A 349 34.29 -5.76 26.42
N GLN A 350 35.10 -6.56 25.72
CA GLN A 350 34.58 -7.61 24.83
C GLN A 350 33.90 -8.73 25.65
N GLU A 351 34.47 -9.10 26.79
CA GLU A 351 33.87 -10.08 27.71
C GLU A 351 32.56 -9.57 28.29
N ALA A 352 32.52 -8.30 28.73
CA ALA A 352 31.30 -7.67 29.23
C ALA A 352 30.20 -7.61 28.15
N VAL A 353 30.55 -7.33 26.89
CA VAL A 353 29.60 -7.36 25.76
C VAL A 353 29.04 -8.77 25.58
N LEU A 354 29.89 -9.81 25.55
CA LEU A 354 29.44 -11.20 25.40
C LEU A 354 28.58 -11.66 26.58
N GLU A 355 28.95 -11.33 27.81
CA GLU A 355 28.19 -11.68 29.02
C GLU A 355 26.86 -10.90 29.14
N ALA A 356 26.78 -9.74 28.48
CA ALA A 356 25.58 -8.92 28.40
C ALA A 356 24.58 -9.41 27.36
N LEU A 357 25.06 -10.16 26.36
CA LEU A 357 24.28 -10.69 25.28
C LEU A 357 23.58 -12.01 25.65
N PRO A 358 22.37 -12.29 25.12
CA PRO A 358 21.73 -13.60 25.26
C PRO A 358 22.55 -14.71 24.59
N GLU A 359 22.54 -15.92 25.14
CA GLU A 359 23.33 -17.06 24.65
C GLU A 359 23.09 -17.35 23.15
N ARG A 360 21.84 -17.21 22.67
CA ARG A 360 21.50 -17.38 21.25
C ARG A 360 22.28 -16.48 20.29
N THR A 361 22.80 -15.36 20.79
CA THR A 361 23.51 -14.37 19.99
C THR A 361 25.04 -14.56 20.03
N HIS A 362 25.56 -15.37 20.96
CA HIS A 362 27.00 -15.45 21.24
C HIS A 362 27.80 -15.94 20.06
N GLU A 363 27.42 -17.09 19.49
CA GLU A 363 28.13 -17.68 18.36
C GLU A 363 28.10 -16.78 17.13
N LYS A 364 26.92 -16.22 16.81
CA LYS A 364 26.80 -15.31 15.68
C LYS A 364 27.57 -14.01 15.89
N PHE A 365 27.49 -13.41 17.08
CA PHE A 365 28.24 -12.20 17.38
C PHE A 365 29.75 -12.45 17.31
N LYS A 366 30.24 -13.61 17.75
CA LYS A 366 31.66 -13.99 17.63
C LYS A 366 32.11 -14.11 16.17
N SER A 367 31.26 -14.65 15.29
CA SER A 367 31.58 -14.84 13.87
C SER A 367 31.64 -13.55 13.05
N LEU A 368 31.11 -12.43 13.57
CA LEU A 368 31.16 -11.13 12.90
C LEU A 368 32.59 -10.57 12.83
N ASP A 369 32.88 -9.86 11.74
CA ASP A 369 34.12 -9.09 11.61
C ASP A 369 34.14 -7.91 12.60
N PRO A 370 35.32 -7.40 13.00
CA PRO A 370 35.41 -6.30 13.96
C PRO A 370 34.57 -5.06 13.59
N PRO A 371 34.53 -4.58 12.33
CA PRO A 371 33.65 -3.47 11.92
C PRO A 371 32.16 -3.78 12.15
N GLN A 372 31.72 -4.99 11.81
CA GLN A 372 30.32 -5.40 11.95
C GLN A 372 29.91 -5.50 13.44
N LYS A 373 30.81 -5.98 14.30
CA LYS A 373 30.61 -5.99 15.76
C LYS A 373 30.38 -4.58 16.30
N ILE A 374 31.19 -3.62 15.86
CA ILE A 374 31.08 -2.21 16.27
C ILE A 374 29.75 -1.63 15.79
N ASP A 375 29.42 -1.80 14.50
CA ASP A 375 28.17 -1.30 13.94
C ASP A 375 26.94 -1.88 14.65
N ARG A 376 26.99 -3.16 15.04
CA ARG A 376 25.92 -3.81 15.80
C ARG A 376 25.79 -3.25 17.20
N ILE A 377 26.90 -3.11 17.94
CA ILE A 377 26.91 -2.46 19.27
C ILE A 377 26.34 -1.04 19.18
N MET A 378 26.79 -0.25 18.21
CA MET A 378 26.30 1.12 18.01
C MET A 378 24.81 1.17 17.66
N THR A 379 24.32 0.17 16.93
CA THR A 379 22.89 0.04 16.62
C THR A 379 22.07 -0.26 17.87
N TRP A 380 22.51 -1.20 18.72
CA TRP A 380 21.88 -1.46 20.01
C TRP A 380 21.93 -0.24 20.93
N LEU A 381 23.05 0.49 21.00
CA LEU A 381 23.16 1.73 21.76
C LEU A 381 22.10 2.76 21.30
N ARG A 382 21.99 3.02 20.00
CA ARG A 382 20.97 3.94 19.44
C ARG A 382 19.54 3.47 19.70
N GLN A 383 19.26 2.18 19.49
CA GLN A 383 17.94 1.60 19.79
C GLN A 383 17.58 1.76 21.27
N SER A 384 18.56 1.61 22.16
CA SER A 384 18.33 1.79 23.59
C SER A 384 18.06 3.25 23.97
N GLU A 385 18.72 4.20 23.31
CA GLU A 385 18.46 5.63 23.51
C GLU A 385 17.04 6.00 23.04
N SER A 386 16.56 5.42 21.94
CA SER A 386 15.15 5.59 21.54
C SER A 386 14.18 4.98 22.56
N LEU A 387 14.49 3.81 23.13
CA LEU A 387 13.68 3.20 24.20
C LEU A 387 13.72 4.02 25.51
N GLN A 388 14.83 4.71 25.79
CA GLN A 388 14.90 5.67 26.91
C GLN A 388 14.05 6.91 26.66
N GLY A 389 13.70 7.20 25.40
CA GLY A 389 12.69 8.18 25.02
C GLY A 389 11.26 7.72 25.35
N GLU A 390 10.97 6.43 25.16
CA GLU A 390 9.65 5.83 25.35
C GLU A 390 9.54 5.12 26.71
N VAL A 391 9.34 5.88 27.78
CA VAL A 391 8.94 5.31 29.07
C VAL A 391 7.56 4.69 28.90
N SER A 392 7.41 3.40 29.24
CA SER A 392 6.10 2.74 29.19
C SER A 392 5.13 3.41 30.17
N GLN A 393 3.84 3.42 29.83
CA GLN A 393 2.82 4.03 30.68
C GLN A 393 2.83 3.42 32.09
N GLU A 394 2.93 2.09 32.20
CA GLU A 394 3.03 1.37 33.48
C GLU A 394 4.25 1.82 34.32
N THR A 395 5.37 2.13 33.68
CA THR A 395 6.56 2.64 34.37
C THR A 395 6.34 4.06 34.88
N LEU A 396 5.66 4.91 34.11
CA LEU A 396 5.27 6.25 34.53
C LEU A 396 4.26 6.22 35.67
N GLU A 397 3.30 5.30 35.64
CA GLU A 397 2.30 5.09 36.69
C GLU A 397 2.96 4.64 38.00
N ARG A 398 3.88 3.67 37.93
CA ARG A 398 4.66 3.25 39.09
C ARG A 398 5.51 4.38 39.65
N PHE A 399 6.19 5.14 38.78
CA PHE A 399 6.98 6.30 39.18
C PHE A 399 6.12 7.37 39.87
N PHE A 400 4.94 7.65 39.32
CA PHE A 400 3.98 8.57 39.90
C PHE A 400 3.49 8.10 41.27
N ALA A 401 3.14 6.80 41.39
CA ALA A 401 2.59 6.24 42.62
C ALA A 401 3.63 6.07 43.74
N GLU A 402 4.84 5.65 43.41
CA GLU A 402 5.82 5.18 44.40
C GLU A 402 6.96 6.17 44.64
N GLU A 403 7.40 6.90 43.61
CA GLU A 403 8.66 7.67 43.66
C GLU A 403 8.44 9.20 43.79
N LEU A 404 7.26 9.72 43.43
CA LEU A 404 6.92 11.13 43.59
C LEU A 404 6.33 11.43 44.98
N ASP A 405 6.72 12.56 45.57
CA ASP A 405 6.10 13.03 46.81
C ASP A 405 4.66 13.54 46.58
N ALA A 406 3.92 13.74 47.67
CA ALA A 406 2.51 14.12 47.61
C ALA A 406 2.27 15.52 47.02
N GLU A 407 3.21 16.46 47.20
CA GLU A 407 3.11 17.83 46.69
C GLU A 407 3.30 17.84 45.18
N THR A 408 4.36 17.18 44.71
CA THR A 408 4.65 17.02 43.28
C THR A 408 3.55 16.27 42.53
N ARG A 409 2.97 15.22 43.13
CA ARG A 409 1.80 14.53 42.55
C ARG A 409 0.59 15.44 42.41
N ALA A 410 0.30 16.26 43.43
CA ALA A 410 -0.82 17.19 43.39
C ALA A 410 -0.64 18.25 42.30
N GLU A 411 0.60 18.73 42.11
CA GLU A 411 0.95 19.65 41.03
C GLU A 411 0.74 18.99 39.65
N LEU A 412 1.19 17.75 39.45
CA LEU A 412 0.99 17.02 38.20
C LEU A 412 -0.50 16.75 37.90
N LEU A 413 -1.30 16.41 38.91
CA LEU A 413 -2.75 16.21 38.76
C LEU A 413 -3.51 17.50 38.45
N SER A 414 -2.89 18.67 38.63
CA SER A 414 -3.49 19.96 38.24
C SER A 414 -3.28 20.31 36.76
N LEU A 415 -2.41 19.58 36.06
CA LEU A 415 -2.13 19.76 34.63
C LEU A 415 -3.17 19.01 33.75
N PRO A 416 -3.44 19.50 32.53
CA PRO A 416 -4.17 18.72 31.52
C PRO A 416 -3.49 17.36 31.25
N PRO A 417 -4.24 16.28 30.91
CA PRO A 417 -3.69 14.93 30.78
C PRO A 417 -2.44 14.82 29.89
N ASP A 418 -2.44 15.49 28.73
CA ASP A 418 -1.31 15.46 27.79
C ASP A 418 -0.08 16.21 28.33
N GLU A 419 -0.29 17.25 29.15
CA GLU A 419 0.78 18.01 29.80
C GLU A 419 1.30 17.29 31.05
N MET A 420 0.41 16.63 31.80
CA MET A 420 0.77 15.76 32.92
C MET A 420 1.68 14.63 32.44
N GLU A 421 1.33 13.92 31.36
CA GLU A 421 2.17 12.84 30.84
C GLU A 421 3.53 13.36 30.36
N LYS A 422 3.57 14.49 29.64
CA LYS A 422 4.83 15.13 29.20
C LYS A 422 5.68 15.57 30.39
N ALA A 423 5.07 16.17 31.41
CA ALA A 423 5.75 16.58 32.64
C ALA A 423 6.27 15.37 33.42
N LEU A 424 5.48 14.30 33.54
CA LEU A 424 5.85 13.06 34.19
C LEU A 424 7.01 12.36 33.47
N ARG A 425 6.96 12.26 32.13
CA ARG A 425 8.08 11.77 31.29
C ARG A 425 9.33 12.63 31.47
N ARG A 426 9.17 13.96 31.56
CA ARG A 426 10.28 14.89 31.79
C ARG A 426 10.90 14.65 33.17
N MET A 427 10.10 14.59 34.23
CA MET A 427 10.55 14.37 35.60
C MET A 427 11.22 13.01 35.77
N TYR A 428 10.65 11.96 35.17
CA TYR A 428 11.24 10.63 35.12
C TYR A 428 12.64 10.64 34.49
N ARG A 429 12.84 11.40 33.40
CA ARG A 429 14.14 11.54 32.72
C ARG A 429 15.18 12.33 33.52
N PHE A 430 14.75 13.27 34.36
CA PHE A 430 15.65 14.18 35.10
C PHE A 430 15.86 13.80 36.57
N GLN A 431 15.37 12.63 37.01
CA GLN A 431 15.50 12.19 38.39
C GLN A 431 16.98 11.98 38.77
N PRO A 432 17.49 12.68 39.81
CA PRO A 432 18.87 12.55 40.24
C PRO A 432 19.14 11.12 40.75
N GLY A 433 20.00 10.38 40.06
CA GLY A 433 20.38 9.01 40.44
C GLY A 433 20.09 7.92 39.40
N ARG A 434 19.35 8.22 38.32
CA ARG A 434 19.15 7.27 37.19
C ARG A 434 19.70 7.73 35.84
N GLY A 435 20.15 8.98 35.70
CA GLY A 435 20.82 9.49 34.51
C GLY A 435 21.75 10.64 34.83
N THR A 436 22.94 10.60 34.21
CA THR A 436 23.93 11.70 34.05
C THR A 436 24.32 12.49 35.31
N GLY A 437 25.53 12.23 35.81
CA GLY A 437 26.20 13.16 36.72
C GLY A 437 26.38 14.55 36.06
N LYS A 438 25.68 15.56 36.60
CA LYS A 438 25.99 17.01 36.76
C LYS A 438 26.71 17.74 35.60
N ALA A 439 26.35 18.94 35.12
CA ALA A 439 25.43 19.98 35.55
C ALA A 439 25.12 20.93 34.37
N TRP A 440 23.85 21.26 34.14
CA TRP A 440 23.44 22.45 33.37
C TRP A 440 22.28 23.12 34.12
N ALA A 441 22.61 23.81 35.21
CA ALA A 441 21.69 24.62 35.98
C ALA A 441 21.56 26.00 35.32
N TRP A 442 20.38 26.30 34.76
CA TRP A 442 20.00 27.67 34.47
C TRP A 442 19.60 28.36 35.78
N GLY A 443 20.45 29.27 36.26
CA GLY A 443 20.13 30.17 37.37
C GLY A 443 19.28 31.36 36.92
N ARG A 444 17.98 31.30 37.18
CA ARG A 444 17.16 32.43 37.69
C ARG A 444 16.55 31.87 38.98
N GLY A 445 16.61 32.44 40.17
CA GLY A 445 16.92 33.78 40.60
C GLY A 445 15.87 34.09 41.64
N GLU A 446 16.16 33.90 42.93
CA GLU A 446 15.27 34.40 43.97
C GLU A 446 16.03 34.76 45.24
N ARG A 447 15.86 36.04 45.60
CA ARG A 447 16.31 36.65 46.83
C ARG A 447 15.45 36.10 47.98
N GLY A 448 16.11 35.59 49.02
CA GLY A 448 15.48 35.33 50.31
C GLY A 448 16.39 35.82 51.43
N GLN A 449 16.00 36.94 52.04
CA GLN A 449 16.61 37.53 53.22
C GLN A 449 16.50 36.60 54.44
N GLY A 450 17.55 36.53 55.25
CA GLY A 450 17.47 35.99 56.62
C GLY A 450 18.81 36.07 57.36
N PRO A 451 18.85 36.39 58.68
CA PRO A 451 19.87 37.28 59.23
C PRO A 451 20.85 36.60 60.21
N GLY A 452 22.03 37.20 60.33
CA GLY A 452 23.04 36.90 61.35
C GLY A 452 24.42 36.76 60.69
N GLY A 453 25.44 37.55 60.96
CA GLY A 453 25.76 38.35 62.12
C GLY A 453 27.20 37.99 62.52
N ARG A 454 28.05 39.02 62.66
CA ARG A 454 29.49 39.00 63.04
C ARG A 454 30.46 38.72 61.87
N GLU A 455 31.62 39.36 61.76
CA GLU A 455 32.33 40.32 62.61
C GLU A 455 33.36 41.05 61.73
N TRP A 456 33.63 42.30 62.06
CA TRP A 456 34.59 43.17 61.39
C TRP A 456 36.04 42.76 61.65
N ARG A 457 36.90 42.82 60.63
CA ARG A 457 38.30 43.24 60.82
C ARG A 457 38.95 43.79 59.54
N ASP A 458 38.96 45.12 59.47
CA ASP A 458 40.02 46.06 59.10
C ASP A 458 41.12 45.66 58.10
N GLY A 459 41.33 46.53 57.10
CA GLY A 459 42.63 46.63 56.43
C GLY A 459 42.70 47.49 55.17
N ARG A 460 42.66 48.83 55.33
CA ARG A 460 43.36 49.91 54.57
C ARG A 460 43.86 49.58 53.14
N GLY A 461 43.64 50.38 52.10
CA GLY A 461 43.27 51.79 52.06
C GLY A 461 43.22 52.33 50.61
N PRO A 462 42.92 53.63 50.41
CA PRO A 462 42.44 54.18 49.14
C PRO A 462 43.46 55.06 48.42
N LYS A 463 43.27 55.25 47.10
CA LYS A 463 43.73 56.45 46.38
C LYS A 463 42.65 56.97 45.42
N PHE A 464 42.14 58.16 45.79
CA PHE A 464 41.55 59.19 44.92
C PHE A 464 42.56 59.58 43.80
N GLY A 465 42.19 60.16 42.66
CA GLY A 465 40.95 60.82 42.21
C GLY A 465 41.08 61.23 40.73
N PRO A 466 40.67 62.45 40.32
CA PRO A 466 39.37 62.69 39.68
C PRO A 466 39.46 63.46 38.35
N GLY A 467 38.35 63.53 37.59
CA GLY A 467 38.17 64.53 36.53
C GLY A 467 37.07 64.17 35.53
N GLY A 468 35.90 64.83 35.64
CA GLY A 468 34.75 64.68 34.75
C GLY A 468 34.84 65.54 33.47
N PRO A 469 33.75 66.21 33.06
CA PRO A 469 32.80 65.68 32.07
C PRO A 469 32.65 66.61 30.85
N GLY A 470 32.18 66.09 29.71
CA GLY A 470 31.92 66.92 28.52
C GLY A 470 30.95 66.27 27.53
N GLY A 471 29.75 66.83 27.51
CA GLY A 471 28.55 66.54 26.70
C GLY A 471 28.65 66.48 25.15
N PRO A 472 27.49 66.55 24.47
CA PRO A 472 27.16 65.66 23.35
C PRO A 472 27.02 66.34 21.98
N GLY A 473 26.90 65.52 20.94
CA GLY A 473 26.08 65.81 19.76
C GLY A 473 26.82 66.02 18.44
N ARG A 474 26.55 65.14 17.47
CA ARG A 474 25.98 65.45 16.14
C ARG A 474 26.25 64.31 15.14
N GLU A 475 25.17 63.63 14.74
CA GLU A 475 24.97 63.15 13.36
C GLU A 475 24.62 64.34 12.44
N PRO A 476 24.35 64.16 11.12
CA PRO A 476 24.72 63.09 10.18
C PRO A 476 25.33 63.64 8.86
N GLY A 477 25.99 62.78 8.08
CA GLY A 477 26.34 63.10 6.69
C GLY A 477 26.76 61.85 5.92
N GLY A 478 25.88 61.38 5.02
CA GLY A 478 26.12 60.24 4.15
C GLY A 478 27.01 60.56 2.94
N PRO A 479 26.75 59.95 1.77
CA PRO A 479 27.40 58.70 1.37
C PRO A 479 28.24 58.88 0.09
N GLY A 480 29.28 58.07 -0.10
CA GLY A 480 30.11 58.14 -1.30
C GLY A 480 30.92 56.89 -1.57
N GLY A 481 30.42 56.05 -2.48
CA GLY A 481 31.16 55.53 -3.64
C GLY A 481 32.33 54.55 -3.41
N PRO A 482 32.34 53.38 -4.09
CA PRO A 482 33.42 52.41 -4.01
C PRO A 482 34.50 52.66 -5.09
N PRO A 483 35.74 52.24 -4.85
CA PRO A 483 36.63 51.76 -5.90
C PRO A 483 36.91 50.27 -5.67
N GLY A 484 37.00 49.41 -6.69
CA GLY A 484 37.74 49.62 -7.92
C GLY A 484 38.99 48.74 -7.89
N ARG A 485 38.89 47.59 -8.56
CA ARG A 485 39.87 46.52 -8.82
C ARG A 485 41.35 46.93 -8.85
N LYS A 486 42.25 46.02 -8.43
CA LYS A 486 43.34 45.46 -9.28
C LYS A 486 44.03 44.25 -8.66
N TRP A 487 44.47 43.38 -9.55
CA TRP A 487 45.16 42.09 -9.38
C TRP A 487 46.63 42.29 -9.00
N ASP A 488 47.28 41.27 -8.43
CA ASP A 488 48.51 40.64 -8.97
C ASP A 488 49.06 39.51 -8.06
N ASP A 489 49.28 38.35 -8.70
CA ASP A 489 50.39 37.38 -8.62
C ASP A 489 50.75 36.50 -7.39
N GLY A 490 50.30 35.23 -7.46
CA GLY A 490 51.11 33.97 -7.41
C GLY A 490 51.56 33.38 -6.05
N PRO A 491 52.10 32.14 -5.99
CA PRO A 491 51.88 30.89 -6.76
C PRO A 491 51.36 29.71 -5.86
N GLY A 492 51.00 28.56 -6.47
CA GLY A 492 50.45 27.34 -5.81
C GLY A 492 51.41 26.58 -4.86
N PRO A 493 51.21 25.29 -4.49
CA PRO A 493 50.32 24.26 -5.08
C PRO A 493 49.57 23.34 -4.06
N GLY A 494 48.74 22.42 -4.57
CA GLY A 494 48.52 21.09 -3.97
C GLY A 494 47.08 20.69 -3.64
N ASP A 495 46.46 19.92 -4.54
CA ASP A 495 45.80 18.62 -4.34
C ASP A 495 44.93 18.38 -3.08
N GLN A 496 43.76 17.73 -3.09
CA GLN A 496 43.02 16.96 -4.08
C GLN A 496 41.63 16.59 -3.47
N ARG A 497 40.61 16.61 -4.34
CA ARG A 497 39.47 15.67 -4.45
C ARG A 497 38.38 15.64 -3.35
N PHE A 498 37.24 16.27 -3.69
CA PHE A 498 35.90 15.73 -3.46
C PHE A 498 35.33 15.34 -4.83
N ASN A 499 35.04 14.05 -5.06
CA ASN A 499 34.36 13.56 -6.27
C ASN A 499 32.86 13.39 -5.99
N GLY A 500 32.04 14.18 -6.66
CA GLY A 500 30.65 13.84 -6.98
C GLY A 500 30.58 13.26 -8.41
N PRO A 501 29.56 12.44 -8.73
CA PRO A 501 29.49 11.74 -10.01
C PRO A 501 29.08 12.67 -11.17
N PRO A 502 29.64 12.52 -12.38
CA PRO A 502 29.31 13.38 -13.51
C PRO A 502 28.16 12.83 -14.37
N ARG A 503 27.45 13.81 -14.96
CA ARG A 503 26.55 13.68 -16.12
C ARG A 503 27.34 13.26 -17.36
N PHE A 504 26.75 12.40 -18.19
CA PHE A 504 27.23 12.06 -19.52
C PHE A 504 26.60 12.99 -20.56
N ASP A 505 27.41 13.82 -21.19
CA ASP A 505 27.19 14.39 -22.52
C ASP A 505 28.49 14.16 -23.32
N GLY A 506 28.35 13.62 -24.53
CA GLY A 506 29.47 13.28 -25.44
C GLY A 506 30.25 14.52 -25.92
N PRO A 507 31.38 14.35 -26.63
CA PRO A 507 31.30 14.28 -28.11
C PRO A 507 32.46 13.55 -28.82
N GLY A 508 32.28 13.30 -30.13
CA GLY A 508 33.39 13.36 -31.10
C GLY A 508 33.58 12.16 -32.04
N GLY A 509 32.99 12.23 -33.24
CA GLY A 509 33.51 11.54 -34.44
C GLY A 509 34.72 12.30 -35.03
N PRO A 510 35.46 11.71 -35.98
CA PRO A 510 35.12 11.94 -37.40
C PRO A 510 35.41 10.76 -38.35
N GLY A 511 34.76 10.77 -39.51
CA GLY A 511 35.04 9.87 -40.64
C GLY A 511 34.13 10.15 -41.83
N ASP A 512 34.72 10.67 -42.90
CA ASP A 512 34.14 11.24 -44.12
C ASP A 512 33.54 10.22 -45.12
N GLU A 513 32.72 10.78 -46.04
CA GLU A 513 32.31 10.30 -47.38
C GLU A 513 31.02 9.43 -47.53
N PRO A 514 30.36 9.41 -48.71
CA PRO A 514 29.50 10.49 -49.23
C PRO A 514 28.11 9.99 -49.67
N HIS A 515 27.11 10.89 -49.66
CA HIS A 515 25.76 10.67 -50.19
C HIS A 515 25.72 10.59 -51.73
N PRO A 516 24.89 9.70 -52.31
CA PRO A 516 24.27 9.94 -53.60
C PRO A 516 22.81 10.36 -53.44
N ARG A 517 22.54 11.49 -54.08
CA ARG A 517 21.26 12.07 -54.50
C ARG A 517 20.58 11.11 -55.48
N TRP A 518 19.29 10.80 -55.28
CA TRP A 518 18.47 10.13 -56.29
C TRP A 518 17.13 10.84 -56.48
N ASP A 519 17.01 11.43 -57.66
CA ASP A 519 15.80 11.94 -58.28
C ASP A 519 14.95 10.77 -58.84
N GLY A 520 13.63 10.89 -58.74
CA GLY A 520 12.68 10.60 -59.82
C GLY A 520 12.48 9.16 -60.35
N ARG A 521 11.20 8.76 -60.34
CA ARG A 521 10.49 7.83 -61.25
C ARG A 521 10.66 6.32 -61.03
N GLY A 522 9.56 5.66 -60.64
CA GLY A 522 9.36 4.20 -60.69
C GLY A 522 7.99 3.80 -60.13
N PRO A 523 7.31 2.75 -60.63
CA PRO A 523 5.86 2.77 -60.86
C PRO A 523 4.98 2.27 -59.69
N ARG A 524 3.75 2.79 -59.67
CA ARG A 524 2.62 2.33 -58.85
C ARG A 524 2.13 0.94 -59.29
N PRO A 525 1.82 0.01 -58.37
CA PRO A 525 0.94 -1.11 -58.66
C PRO A 525 -0.52 -0.65 -58.61
N GLY A 526 -1.28 -0.97 -59.65
CA GLY A 526 -2.70 -0.67 -59.77
C GLY A 526 -3.53 -1.44 -58.76
N PHE A 527 -4.44 -0.73 -58.09
CA PHE A 527 -5.52 -1.31 -57.31
C PHE A 527 -6.77 -1.24 -58.19
N ASP A 528 -6.97 -2.28 -59.00
CA ASP A 528 -8.22 -2.48 -59.72
C ASP A 528 -9.28 -2.99 -58.74
N GLY A 529 -10.39 -2.27 -58.71
CA GLY A 529 -11.57 -2.64 -57.95
C GLY A 529 -12.31 -3.79 -58.63
N ASP A 530 -12.72 -4.77 -57.82
CA ASP A 530 -13.78 -5.68 -58.19
C ASP A 530 -14.74 -5.81 -57.01
N ARG A 531 -15.85 -5.06 -57.10
CA ARG A 531 -17.00 -5.17 -56.19
C ARG A 531 -17.74 -6.47 -56.52
N ARG A 532 -17.52 -7.52 -55.72
CA ARG A 532 -18.38 -8.72 -55.75
C ARG A 532 -19.46 -8.62 -54.68
N ARG A 533 -20.69 -8.92 -55.10
CA ARG A 533 -21.92 -8.88 -54.30
C ARG A 533 -21.96 -10.03 -53.28
N PRO A 534 -22.65 -9.86 -52.13
CA PRO A 534 -22.70 -10.85 -51.06
C PRO A 534 -23.89 -11.83 -51.22
N GLU A 535 -23.98 -12.58 -52.33
CA GLU A 535 -25.06 -13.58 -52.53
C GLU A 535 -24.61 -14.99 -52.96
N ASP A 536 -23.32 -15.34 -52.86
CA ASP A 536 -22.82 -16.64 -53.36
C ASP A 536 -22.24 -17.59 -52.29
N PHE A 537 -22.68 -17.46 -51.03
CA PHE A 537 -22.37 -18.46 -49.99
C PHE A 537 -23.55 -19.42 -49.82
N GLY A 538 -23.45 -20.58 -50.47
CA GLY A 538 -24.29 -21.74 -50.15
C GLY A 538 -24.04 -22.22 -48.71
N PRO A 539 -25.01 -22.96 -48.12
CA PRO A 539 -24.89 -23.42 -46.74
C PRO A 539 -23.68 -24.36 -46.55
N PRO A 540 -23.02 -24.33 -45.38
CA PRO A 540 -21.89 -25.19 -45.10
C PRO A 540 -22.31 -26.68 -45.09
N PRO A 541 -21.41 -27.60 -45.46
CA PRO A 541 -21.69 -29.03 -45.43
C PRO A 541 -21.96 -29.52 -43.99
N PRO A 542 -22.80 -30.55 -43.81
CA PRO A 542 -23.05 -31.11 -42.49
C PRO A 542 -21.77 -31.76 -41.92
N PRO A 543 -21.62 -31.79 -40.58
CA PRO A 543 -20.49 -32.42 -39.93
C PRO A 543 -20.45 -33.94 -40.20
N PRO A 544 -19.26 -34.55 -40.18
CA PRO A 544 -19.11 -35.99 -40.37
C PRO A 544 -19.83 -36.77 -39.26
N VAL A 545 -20.52 -37.84 -39.66
CA VAL A 545 -21.19 -38.78 -38.75
C VAL A 545 -20.11 -39.59 -38.04
N GLU A 546 -19.99 -39.42 -36.72
CA GLU A 546 -19.16 -40.27 -35.87
C GLU A 546 -19.78 -41.67 -35.79
N GLU A 547 -19.02 -42.69 -36.20
CA GLU A 547 -19.36 -44.09 -36.01
C GLU A 547 -19.32 -44.45 -34.51
N PRO A 548 -20.29 -45.22 -33.98
CA PRO A 548 -20.29 -45.63 -32.59
C PRO A 548 -19.14 -46.62 -32.29
N PRO A 549 -18.52 -46.56 -31.09
CA PRO A 549 -17.41 -47.43 -30.73
C PRO A 549 -17.84 -48.88 -30.61
N ALA A 550 -16.97 -49.77 -31.12
CA ALA A 550 -17.13 -51.22 -31.11
C ALA A 550 -17.28 -51.78 -29.69
N GLU A 551 -18.26 -52.67 -29.54
CA GLU A 551 -18.52 -53.50 -28.35
C GLU A 551 -17.24 -54.24 -27.91
N GLN A 552 -16.78 -53.96 -26.68
CA GLN A 552 -15.77 -54.75 -26.01
C GLN A 552 -16.39 -56.05 -25.49
N GLN A 553 -15.83 -57.18 -25.94
CA GLN A 553 -16.18 -58.52 -25.47
C GLN A 553 -15.75 -58.72 -24.00
N PRO A 554 -16.54 -59.46 -23.19
CA PRO A 554 -16.22 -59.70 -21.79
C PRO A 554 -15.06 -60.70 -21.63
N THR A 555 -14.10 -60.33 -20.79
CA THR A 555 -12.99 -61.17 -20.34
C THR A 555 -13.47 -62.27 -19.36
N PRO A 556 -12.83 -63.45 -19.35
CA PRO A 556 -13.23 -64.55 -18.48
C PRO A 556 -12.78 -64.33 -17.02
N ARG A 557 -13.68 -64.68 -16.12
CA ARG A 557 -13.58 -64.66 -14.66
C ARG A 557 -12.52 -65.67 -14.19
N VAL A 558 -11.53 -65.19 -13.44
CA VAL A 558 -10.50 -66.00 -12.76
C VAL A 558 -11.03 -66.40 -11.39
N ASP A 559 -10.92 -67.69 -11.08
CA ASP A 559 -11.34 -68.33 -9.84
C ASP A 559 -10.45 -67.93 -8.64
N ASP A 560 -11.10 -67.64 -7.50
CA ASP A 560 -10.47 -67.46 -6.20
C ASP A 560 -10.02 -68.79 -5.58
N PRO A 561 -8.83 -68.89 -4.97
CA PRO A 561 -8.41 -70.08 -4.23
C PRO A 561 -8.93 -70.11 -2.79
N GLU A 562 -9.38 -71.29 -2.38
CA GLU A 562 -9.82 -71.68 -1.04
C GLU A 562 -8.79 -71.39 0.07
N PRO A 563 -9.24 -71.10 1.32
CA PRO A 563 -8.36 -71.02 2.48
C PRO A 563 -8.14 -72.42 3.09
N SER A 564 -6.91 -72.93 2.99
CA SER A 564 -6.47 -74.08 3.79
C SER A 564 -6.02 -73.63 5.19
N GLY A 565 -6.66 -74.19 6.21
CA GLY A 565 -6.17 -74.14 7.59
C GLY A 565 -5.13 -75.21 7.88
N LYS A 566 -4.03 -74.81 8.52
CA LYS A 566 -3.45 -75.38 9.75
C LYS A 566 -2.14 -74.71 10.08
#